data_AF-A0A9E5QR73-F1
#
_entry.id   AF-A0A9E5QR73-F1
#
_cell.length_a   1.000
_cell.length_b   1.000
_cell.length_c   1.000
_cell.angle_alpha   90.00
_cell.angle_beta   90.00
_cell.angle_gamma   90.00
#
_symmetry.space_group_name_H-M   'P 1'
#
loop_
_entity.id
_entity.type
_entity.pdbx_description
1 polymer ?
#
loop_
_entity_poly.entity_id
_entity_poly.type
_entity_poly.pdbx_seq_one_letter_code
_entity_poly.pdbx_strand_id
1 'polypeptide(L)'
;MSILFIRTMLLLGMVILAGQIQAQQITEKIKNEQEEVLKEDPRNFAANYVVGAYYFNQAIPPHLQTTTMTLTQYLDEGNPLEEEKKKSLRKALPYLENAYALNSNERRIKEILLNVYQHLGMLPFARNNTEAEKQLIQEGLEQKLKAIQFQEIN
;
A
#
# COMPACT_ATOMS: atom_id res chain seq x y z
N MET A 1 7.45 10.23 43.23
CA MET A 1 6.88 9.14 42.39
C MET A 1 7.11 7.83 43.13
N SER A 2 6.06 7.09 43.50
CA SER A 2 6.18 5.89 44.35
C SER A 2 6.58 4.66 43.52
N ILE A 3 7.28 3.70 44.13
CA ILE A 3 7.66 2.41 43.52
C ILE A 3 6.43 1.66 42.99
N LEU A 4 5.29 1.82 43.68
CA LEU A 4 4.01 1.26 43.26
C LEU A 4 3.56 1.84 41.91
N PHE A 5 3.66 3.16 41.72
CA PHE A 5 3.27 3.82 40.47
C PHE A 5 4.13 3.37 39.27
N ILE A 6 5.44 3.22 39.47
CA ILE A 6 6.36 2.71 38.43
C ILE A 6 5.99 1.27 38.03
N ARG A 7 5.67 0.41 39.00
CA ARG A 7 5.24 -0.98 38.74
C ARG A 7 3.93 -1.06 37.97
N THR A 8 2.95 -0.23 38.31
CA THR A 8 1.66 -0.22 37.60
C THR A 8 1.82 0.23 36.15
N MET A 9 2.66 1.24 35.88
CA MET A 9 2.95 1.70 34.52
C MET A 9 3.69 0.63 33.69
N LEU A 10 4.65 -0.08 34.29
CA LEU A 10 5.34 -1.20 33.64
C LEU A 10 4.36 -2.34 33.27
N LEU A 11 3.49 -2.73 34.19
CA LEU A 11 2.48 -3.77 33.93
C LEU A 11 1.51 -3.36 32.83
N LEU A 12 1.03 -2.11 32.84
CA LEU A 12 0.14 -1.60 31.80
C LEU A 12 0.80 -1.61 30.42
N GLY A 13 2.07 -1.19 30.35
CA GLY A 13 2.86 -1.25 29.11
C GLY A 13 3.04 -2.67 28.58
N MET A 14 3.33 -3.65 29.45
CA MET A 14 3.47 -5.05 29.06
C MET A 14 2.16 -5.65 28.52
N VAL A 15 1.01 -5.32 29.11
CA VAL A 15 -0.30 -5.80 28.63
C VAL A 15 -0.63 -5.22 27.25
N ILE A 16 -0.36 -3.94 27.02
CA ILE A 16 -0.57 -3.30 25.71
C ILE A 16 0.32 -3.95 24.65
N LEU A 17 1.60 -4.16 24.96
CA LEU A 17 2.55 -4.79 24.06
C LEU A 17 2.16 -6.23 23.72
N ALA A 18 1.77 -7.03 24.74
CA ALA A 18 1.30 -8.39 24.54
C ALA A 18 0.06 -8.44 23.62
N GLY A 19 -0.88 -7.51 23.79
CA GLY A 19 -2.04 -7.38 22.91
C GLY A 19 -1.66 -7.08 21.46
N GLN A 20 -0.70 -6.19 21.23
CA GLN A 20 -0.20 -5.87 19.89
C GLN A 20 0.49 -7.07 19.24
N ILE A 21 1.34 -7.79 19.97
CA ILE A 21 2.01 -9.00 19.48
C ILE A 21 0.98 -10.04 19.08
N GLN A 22 -0.05 -10.28 19.91
CA GLN A 22 -1.08 -11.26 19.61
C GLN A 22 -1.89 -10.88 18.36
N ALA A 23 -2.22 -9.59 18.20
CA ALA A 23 -2.93 -9.10 17.02
C ALA A 23 -2.08 -9.26 15.74
N GLN A 24 -0.76 -9.00 15.82
CA GLN A 24 0.15 -9.23 14.70
C GLN A 24 0.21 -10.71 14.30
N GLN A 25 0.34 -11.62 15.28
CA GLN A 25 0.36 -13.05 15.03
C GLN A 25 -0.92 -13.55 14.37
N ILE A 26 -2.09 -13.08 14.83
CA ILE A 26 -3.38 -13.44 14.23
C ILE A 26 -3.46 -12.92 12.79
N THR A 27 -3.05 -11.67 12.56
CA THR A 27 -3.11 -11.05 11.23
C THR A 27 -2.16 -11.76 10.25
N GLU A 28 -0.97 -12.15 10.71
CA GLU A 28 -0.02 -12.93 9.92
C GLU A 28 -0.55 -14.34 9.61
N LYS A 29 -1.16 -15.01 10.60
CA LYS A 29 -1.82 -16.30 10.38
C LYS A 29 -2.93 -16.20 9.32
N ILE A 30 -3.82 -15.22 9.44
CA ILE A 30 -4.89 -14.98 8.47
C ILE A 30 -4.29 -14.73 7.08
N LYS A 31 -3.25 -13.89 6.99
CA LYS A 31 -2.56 -13.63 5.73
C LYS A 31 -2.03 -14.92 5.11
N ASN A 32 -1.36 -15.78 5.88
CA ASN A 32 -0.82 -17.04 5.38
C ASN A 32 -1.93 -17.98 4.89
N GLU A 33 -3.03 -18.10 5.62
CA GLU A 33 -4.20 -18.90 5.19
C GLU A 33 -4.79 -18.37 3.87
N GLN A 34 -4.85 -17.05 3.69
CA GLN A 34 -5.31 -16.45 2.43
C GLN A 34 -4.30 -16.61 1.29
N GLU A 35 -2.99 -16.63 1.57
CA GLU A 35 -1.97 -16.95 0.57
C GLU A 35 -2.13 -18.40 0.06
N GLU A 36 -2.53 -19.36 0.91
CA GLU A 36 -2.87 -20.72 0.44
C GLU A 36 -4.12 -20.71 -0.46
N VAL A 37 -5.15 -19.95 -0.12
CA VAL A 37 -6.34 -19.78 -0.98
C VAL A 37 -5.94 -19.25 -2.35
N LEU A 38 -5.01 -18.30 -2.42
CA LEU A 38 -4.55 -17.74 -3.70
C LEU A 38 -3.71 -18.73 -4.54
N LYS A 39 -3.15 -19.78 -3.94
CA LYS A 39 -2.49 -20.85 -4.72
C LYS A 39 -3.51 -21.72 -5.45
N GLU A 40 -4.68 -21.91 -4.87
CA GLU A 40 -5.78 -22.70 -5.46
C GLU A 40 -6.64 -21.84 -6.40
N ASP A 41 -6.96 -20.61 -5.98
CA ASP A 41 -7.73 -19.62 -6.72
C ASP A 41 -7.04 -18.25 -6.72
N PRO A 42 -6.15 -17.99 -7.70
CA PRO A 42 -5.48 -16.69 -7.83
C PRO A 42 -6.43 -15.52 -8.06
N ARG A 43 -7.67 -15.79 -8.49
CA ARG A 43 -8.72 -14.80 -8.77
C ARG A 43 -9.69 -14.62 -7.62
N ASN A 44 -9.35 -15.11 -6.43
CA ASN A 44 -10.16 -14.90 -5.25
C ASN A 44 -10.08 -13.43 -4.79
N PHE A 45 -11.20 -12.70 -4.90
CA PHE A 45 -11.25 -11.29 -4.50
C PHE A 45 -10.90 -11.07 -3.03
N ALA A 46 -11.51 -11.86 -2.13
CA ALA A 46 -11.36 -11.68 -0.70
C ALA A 46 -9.92 -11.95 -0.25
N ALA A 47 -9.30 -13.02 -0.76
CA ALA A 47 -7.92 -13.36 -0.44
C ALA A 47 -6.94 -12.30 -0.97
N ASN A 48 -7.11 -11.85 -2.22
CA ASN A 48 -6.31 -10.74 -2.77
C ASN A 48 -6.47 -9.46 -1.93
N TYR A 49 -7.70 -9.12 -1.53
CA TYR A 49 -7.96 -7.95 -0.68
C TYR A 49 -7.28 -8.09 0.69
N VAL A 50 -7.41 -9.23 1.37
CA VAL A 50 -6.83 -9.45 2.71
C VAL A 50 -5.31 -9.43 2.67
N VAL A 51 -4.68 -10.12 1.71
CA VAL A 51 -3.21 -10.14 1.58
C VAL A 51 -2.68 -8.76 1.19
N GLY A 52 -3.36 -8.06 0.28
CA GLY A 52 -3.03 -6.68 -0.09
C GLY A 52 -3.13 -5.72 1.10
N ALA A 53 -4.24 -5.78 1.85
CA ALA A 53 -4.46 -4.96 3.04
C ALA A 53 -3.44 -5.26 4.15
N TYR A 54 -3.04 -6.52 4.33
CA TYR A 54 -1.97 -6.88 5.26
C TYR A 54 -0.67 -6.13 4.95
N TYR A 55 -0.18 -6.24 3.71
CA TYR A 55 1.07 -5.58 3.32
C TYR A 55 0.94 -4.05 3.29
N PHE A 56 -0.23 -3.51 2.95
CA PHE A 56 -0.51 -2.08 3.11
C PHE A 56 -0.37 -1.63 4.57
N ASN A 57 -0.95 -2.38 5.50
CA ASN A 57 -0.87 -2.06 6.93
C ASN A 57 0.56 -2.14 7.48
N GLN A 58 1.42 -3.00 6.91
CA GLN A 58 2.84 -3.05 7.26
C GLN A 58 3.61 -1.78 6.85
N ALA A 59 3.05 -0.94 5.98
CA ALA A 59 3.64 0.36 5.63
C ALA A 59 3.29 1.47 6.64
N ILE A 60 2.30 1.25 7.52
CA ILE A 60 1.81 2.27 8.47
C ILE A 60 2.85 2.59 9.55
N PRO A 61 3.46 1.62 10.27
CA PRO A 61 4.43 1.93 11.32
C PRO A 61 5.62 2.79 10.86
N PRO A 62 6.35 2.47 9.77
CA PRO A 62 7.45 3.33 9.33
C PRO A 62 6.96 4.70 8.85
N HIS A 63 5.76 4.78 8.25
CA HIS A 63 5.17 6.07 7.89
C HIS A 63 4.87 6.95 9.11
N LEU A 64 4.26 6.40 10.16
CA LEU A 64 3.98 7.15 11.38
C LEU A 64 5.27 7.64 12.06
N GLN A 65 6.31 6.82 12.05
CA GLN A 65 7.63 7.23 12.56
C GLN A 65 8.17 8.42 11.77
N THR A 66 8.17 8.39 10.43
CA THR A 66 8.66 9.52 9.64
C THR A 66 7.83 10.79 9.81
N THR A 67 6.52 10.68 10.01
CA THR A 67 5.64 11.86 10.21
C THR A 67 5.81 12.56 11.55
N THR A 68 6.42 11.90 12.54
CA THR A 68 6.63 12.44 13.89
C THR A 68 8.06 12.94 14.11
N MET A 69 8.95 12.79 13.13
CA MET A 69 10.34 13.22 13.17
C MET A 69 10.51 14.72 12.95
N THR A 70 11.49 15.31 13.63
CA THR A 70 12.04 16.62 13.25
C THR A 70 12.84 16.52 11.95
N LEU A 71 13.12 17.66 11.30
CA LEU A 71 13.93 17.68 10.07
C LEU A 71 15.28 16.98 10.26
N THR A 72 15.97 17.24 11.38
CA THR A 72 17.27 16.61 11.67
C THR A 72 17.15 15.10 11.79
N GLN A 73 16.18 14.60 12.57
CA GLN A 73 15.94 13.16 12.72
C GLN A 73 15.57 12.51 11.39
N TYR A 74 14.78 13.19 10.56
CA TYR A 74 14.40 12.68 9.25
C TYR A 74 15.60 12.56 8.31
N LEU A 75 16.52 13.53 8.33
CA LEU A 75 17.75 13.48 7.52
C LEU A 75 18.66 12.31 7.93
N ASP A 76 18.69 11.97 9.22
CA ASP A 76 19.53 10.89 9.76
C ASP A 76 18.89 9.50 9.58
N GLU A 77 17.58 9.38 9.87
CA GLU A 77 16.89 8.09 10.03
C GLU A 77 15.71 7.87 9.07
N GLY A 78 15.27 8.92 8.37
CA GLY A 78 14.03 8.89 7.58
C GLY A 78 14.12 8.02 6.32
N ASN A 79 15.28 8.00 5.65
CA ASN A 79 15.43 7.26 4.39
C ASN A 79 15.24 5.73 4.53
N PRO A 80 15.84 5.04 5.52
CA PRO A 80 15.54 3.64 5.80
C PRO A 80 14.05 3.35 6.01
N LEU A 81 13.35 4.20 6.77
CA LEU A 81 11.92 4.04 7.05
C LEU A 81 11.06 4.24 5.79
N GLU A 82 11.42 5.22 4.95
CA GLU A 82 10.76 5.42 3.66
C GLU A 82 10.92 4.21 2.72
N GLU A 83 12.10 3.57 2.71
CA GLU A 83 12.30 2.36 1.91
C GLU A 83 11.60 1.13 2.49
N GLU A 84 11.52 1.00 3.83
CA GLU A 84 10.71 -0.04 4.47
C GLU A 84 9.22 0.11 4.12
N LYS A 85 8.69 1.34 4.22
CA LYS A 85 7.34 1.68 3.78
C LYS A 85 7.11 1.26 2.33
N LYS A 86 7.97 1.70 1.40
CA LYS A 86 7.84 1.36 -0.02
C LYS A 86 7.97 -0.14 -0.29
N LYS A 87 8.81 -0.86 0.46
CA LYS A 87 8.93 -2.33 0.35
C LYS A 87 7.61 -3.02 0.67
N SER A 88 6.94 -2.60 1.74
CA SER A 88 5.61 -3.12 2.11
C SER A 88 4.55 -2.77 1.05
N LEU A 89 4.54 -1.52 0.56
CA LEU A 89 3.61 -1.10 -0.49
C LEU A 89 3.83 -1.84 -1.82
N ARG A 90 5.07 -2.11 -2.21
CA ARG A 90 5.40 -2.91 -3.40
C ARG A 90 4.86 -4.34 -3.29
N LYS A 91 4.85 -4.93 -2.09
CA LYS A 91 4.22 -6.24 -1.85
C LYS A 91 2.70 -6.17 -1.90
N ALA A 92 2.09 -5.10 -1.40
CA ALA A 92 0.65 -4.92 -1.40
C ALA A 92 0.08 -4.75 -2.82
N LEU A 93 0.81 -4.03 -3.67
CA LEU A 93 0.35 -3.58 -4.97
C LEU A 93 -0.29 -4.67 -5.85
N PRO A 94 0.38 -5.81 -6.18
CA PRO A 94 -0.20 -6.79 -7.10
C PRO A 94 -1.50 -7.42 -6.57
N TYR A 95 -1.62 -7.62 -5.26
CA TYR A 95 -2.84 -8.18 -4.67
C TYR A 95 -3.99 -7.17 -4.70
N LEU A 96 -3.70 -5.90 -4.42
CA LEU A 96 -4.71 -4.84 -4.49
C LEU A 96 -5.17 -4.55 -5.92
N GLU A 97 -4.26 -4.58 -6.89
CA GLU A 97 -4.57 -4.48 -8.32
C GLU A 97 -5.45 -5.65 -8.77
N ASN A 98 -5.13 -6.88 -8.37
CA ASN A 98 -5.97 -8.05 -8.64
C ASN A 98 -7.36 -7.92 -7.99
N ALA A 99 -7.43 -7.51 -6.71
CA ALA A 99 -8.71 -7.29 -6.04
C ALA A 99 -9.54 -6.21 -6.76
N TYR A 100 -8.91 -5.13 -7.22
CA TYR A 100 -9.56 -4.08 -8.00
C TYR A 100 -10.07 -4.58 -9.36
N ALA A 101 -9.26 -5.36 -10.08
CA ALA A 101 -9.65 -5.93 -11.37
C ALA A 101 -10.87 -6.88 -11.24
N LEU A 102 -11.00 -7.56 -10.10
CA LEU A 102 -12.11 -8.46 -9.81
C LEU A 102 -13.38 -7.72 -9.35
N ASN A 103 -13.23 -6.60 -8.62
CA ASN A 103 -14.34 -5.76 -8.21
C ASN A 103 -13.91 -4.28 -8.13
N SER A 104 -14.03 -3.61 -9.27
CA SER A 104 -13.65 -2.21 -9.43
C SER A 104 -14.63 -1.21 -8.82
N ASN A 105 -15.75 -1.67 -8.24
CA ASN A 105 -16.73 -0.82 -7.59
C ASN A 105 -16.47 -0.65 -6.08
N GLU A 106 -15.59 -1.47 -5.47
CA GLU A 106 -15.23 -1.33 -4.06
C GLU A 106 -14.41 -0.05 -3.84
N ARG A 107 -15.04 0.95 -3.23
CA ARG A 107 -14.43 2.26 -2.98
C ARG A 107 -13.13 2.16 -2.17
N ARG A 108 -13.09 1.30 -1.14
CA ARG A 108 -11.89 1.15 -0.29
C ARG A 108 -10.66 0.72 -1.08
N ILE A 109 -10.82 -0.17 -2.06
CA ILE A 109 -9.69 -0.62 -2.87
C ILE A 109 -9.12 0.53 -3.71
N LYS A 110 -9.99 1.40 -4.26
CA LYS A 110 -9.56 2.61 -4.97
C LYS A 110 -8.75 3.53 -4.07
N GLU A 111 -9.23 3.77 -2.85
CA GLU A 111 -8.57 4.63 -1.86
C GLU A 111 -7.20 4.08 -1.47
N ILE A 112 -7.11 2.78 -1.18
CA ILE A 112 -5.85 2.12 -0.82
C ILE A 112 -4.87 2.14 -2.00
N LEU A 113 -5.32 1.79 -3.21
CA LEU A 113 -4.47 1.82 -4.40
C LEU A 113 -3.97 3.23 -4.71
N LEU A 114 -4.81 4.27 -4.58
CA LEU A 114 -4.37 5.65 -4.73
C LEU A 114 -3.24 5.97 -3.76
N ASN A 115 -3.37 5.60 -2.49
CA ASN A 115 -2.34 5.82 -1.48
C ASN A 115 -1.03 5.05 -1.80
N VAL A 116 -1.15 3.79 -2.21
CA VAL A 116 -0.02 2.95 -2.64
C VAL A 116 0.71 3.63 -3.81
N TYR A 117 -0.01 4.02 -4.86
CA TYR A 117 0.59 4.67 -6.02
C TYR A 117 1.22 6.02 -5.68
N GLN A 118 0.61 6.81 -4.80
CA GLN A 118 1.17 8.07 -4.32
C GLN A 118 2.52 7.87 -3.65
N HIS A 119 2.60 6.95 -2.68
CA HIS A 119 3.82 6.72 -1.92
C HIS A 119 4.91 5.98 -2.70
N LEU A 120 4.55 5.25 -3.75
CA LEU A 120 5.51 4.66 -4.68
C LEU A 120 5.96 5.63 -5.79
N GLY A 121 5.45 6.86 -5.83
CA GLY A 121 5.79 7.83 -6.87
C GLY A 121 5.20 7.47 -8.24
N MET A 122 4.18 6.60 -8.27
CA MET A 122 3.55 6.07 -9.47
C MET A 122 2.34 6.90 -9.91
N LEU A 123 2.13 8.12 -9.40
CA LEU A 123 0.99 8.96 -9.81
C LEU A 123 0.91 9.22 -11.33
N PRO A 124 2.00 9.42 -12.08
CA PRO A 124 1.92 9.50 -13.55
C PRO A 124 1.48 8.17 -14.20
N PHE A 125 1.66 7.03 -13.52
CA PHE A 125 1.23 5.69 -13.94
C PHE A 125 -0.19 5.35 -13.46
N ALA A 126 -0.60 5.86 -12.29
CA ALA A 126 -1.95 5.72 -11.72
C ALA A 126 -2.98 6.66 -12.35
N ARG A 127 -2.52 7.78 -12.91
CA ARG A 127 -3.31 8.65 -13.80
C ARG A 127 -3.81 7.85 -15.01
N ASN A 128 -2.91 7.06 -15.63
CA ASN A 128 -3.21 6.23 -16.81
C ASN A 128 -4.21 5.07 -16.61
N ASN A 129 -4.83 4.89 -15.43
CA ASN A 129 -5.66 3.71 -15.14
C ASN A 129 -6.92 3.97 -14.29
N THR A 130 -7.55 5.12 -14.47
CA THR A 130 -8.98 5.25 -14.09
C THR A 130 -9.77 5.84 -15.24
N GLU A 131 -10.89 5.20 -15.54
CA GLU A 131 -11.74 5.36 -16.72
C GLU A 131 -12.28 6.77 -17.04
N ALA A 132 -11.89 7.79 -16.28
CA ALA A 132 -12.13 9.20 -16.59
C ALA A 132 -11.09 9.79 -17.57
N GLU A 133 -9.94 9.14 -17.81
CA GLU A 133 -8.93 9.56 -18.81
C GLU A 133 -9.20 9.08 -20.24
N LYS A 134 -10.21 8.21 -20.44
CA LYS A 134 -10.65 7.70 -21.76
C LYS A 134 -10.82 8.80 -22.82
N GLN A 135 -11.15 10.02 -22.42
CA GLN A 135 -11.39 11.15 -23.30
C GLN A 135 -10.09 11.86 -23.76
N LEU A 136 -9.01 11.79 -22.98
CA LEU A 136 -7.72 12.43 -23.27
C LEU A 136 -6.79 11.54 -24.13
N ILE A 137 -6.99 10.22 -24.05
CA ILE A 137 -6.31 9.22 -24.88
C ILE A 137 -6.69 9.35 -26.37
N GLN A 138 -7.93 9.76 -26.68
CA GLN A 138 -8.36 10.07 -28.05
C GLN A 138 -7.46 11.17 -28.65
N GLU A 139 -7.22 12.24 -27.90
CA GLU A 139 -6.40 13.39 -28.33
C GLU A 139 -4.91 13.05 -28.40
N GLY A 140 -4.40 12.23 -27.46
CA GLY A 140 -3.02 11.76 -27.46
C GLY A 140 -2.68 10.76 -28.58
N LEU A 141 -3.62 9.90 -28.97
CA LEU A 141 -3.47 8.96 -30.09
C LEU A 141 -3.55 9.68 -31.44
N GLU A 142 -4.43 10.67 -31.61
CA GLU A 142 -4.54 11.46 -32.84
C GLU A 142 -3.27 12.28 -33.14
N GLN A 143 -2.62 12.82 -32.10
CA GLN A 143 -1.34 13.53 -32.26
C GLN A 143 -0.21 12.58 -32.67
N LYS A 144 -0.16 11.36 -32.12
CA LYS A 144 0.83 10.35 -32.51
C LYS A 144 0.58 9.79 -33.91
N LEU A 145 -0.67 9.59 -34.33
CA LEU A 145 -1.04 9.18 -35.69
C LEU A 145 -0.68 10.24 -36.74
N LYS A 146 -0.87 11.54 -36.44
CA LYS A 146 -0.41 12.65 -37.30
C LYS A 146 1.13 12.72 -37.41
N ALA A 147 1.84 12.43 -36.33
CA ALA A 147 3.30 12.41 -36.33
C ALA A 147 3.87 11.24 -37.16
N ILE A 148 3.17 10.10 -37.18
CA ILE A 148 3.54 8.93 -37.99
C ILE A 148 3.25 9.18 -39.48
N GLN A 149 2.11 9.80 -39.83
CA GLN A 149 1.80 10.17 -41.22
C GLN A 149 2.77 11.20 -41.85
N PHE A 150 3.49 11.98 -41.04
CA PHE A 150 4.52 12.92 -41.52
C PHE A 150 5.89 12.27 -41.76
N GLN A 151 6.13 11.06 -41.26
CA GLN A 151 7.38 10.31 -41.48
C GLN A 151 7.32 9.39 -42.71
N GLU A 152 6.15 9.23 -43.34
CA GLU A 152 5.99 8.45 -44.59
C GLU A 152 6.02 9.31 -45.87
N ILE A 153 6.30 10.62 -45.78
CA ILE A 153 6.32 11.56 -46.93
C ILE A 153 7.74 12.15 -47.18
N ASN A 154 8.79 11.67 -46.51
CA ASN A 154 10.19 12.01 -46.82
C ASN A 154 11.05 10.76 -46.99
#